data_AF-A0A936JX59-F1
#
_entry.id   AF-A0A936JX59-F1
#
_cell.length_a   1.000
_cell.length_b   1.000
_cell.length_c   1.000
_cell.angle_alpha   90.00
_cell.angle_beta   90.00
_cell.angle_gamma   90.00
#
_symmetry.space_group_name_H-M   'P 1'
#
loop_
_entity.id
_entity.type
_entity.pdbx_description
1 polymer ?
#
loop_
_entity_poly.entity_id
_entity_poly.type
_entity_poly.pdbx_seq_one_letter_code
_entity_poly.pdbx_strand_id
1 'polypeptide(L)'
;MVGAPAAVIPSLAVGPNDEALIAAALGPPISGLFAAAVAVSGKVLWTRTIYGQNEDGNHRVAGAFGPSGTPFLAGGFIGTMDLGPGAISTNGTAPDVFVAALPP
;
A
#
# COMPACT_ATOMS: atom_id res chain seq x y z
N MET A 1 5.06 -25.11 7.86
CA MET A 1 4.04 -24.82 6.82
C MET A 1 3.45 -23.47 7.17
N VAL A 2 4.01 -22.39 6.60
CA VAL A 2 3.45 -21.04 6.79
C VAL A 2 2.24 -20.97 5.87
N GLY A 3 1.05 -20.76 6.45
CA GLY A 3 -0.19 -20.66 5.69
C GLY A 3 -0.08 -19.61 4.60
N ALA A 4 -0.62 -19.88 3.42
CA ALA A 4 -0.62 -18.92 2.33
C ALA A 4 -1.15 -17.57 2.84
N PRO A 5 -0.47 -16.43 2.57
CA PRO A 5 -1.01 -15.13 2.93
C PRO A 5 -2.40 -15.02 2.30
N ALA A 6 -3.41 -14.70 3.12
CA ALA A 6 -4.77 -14.51 2.64
C ALA A 6 -4.73 -13.54 1.45
N ALA A 7 -5.23 -13.98 0.29
CA ALA A 7 -5.22 -13.18 -0.92
C ALA A 7 -6.10 -11.95 -0.72
N VAL A 8 -5.49 -10.81 -0.40
CA VAL A 8 -6.18 -9.52 -0.36
C VAL A 8 -6.42 -9.10 -1.80
N ILE A 9 -7.62 -8.60 -2.11
CA ILE A 9 -7.92 -8.05 -3.44
C ILE A 9 -6.95 -6.88 -3.69
N PRO A 10 -6.08 -6.97 -4.71
CA PRO A 10 -5.19 -5.88 -5.04
C PRO A 10 -5.98 -4.73 -5.66
N SER A 11 -5.55 -3.50 -5.38
CA SER A 11 -5.99 -2.31 -6.09
C SER A 11 -5.14 -2.11 -7.35
N LEU A 12 -5.80 -1.71 -8.44
CA LEU A 12 -5.17 -1.33 -9.70
C LEU A 12 -5.70 0.02 -10.14
N ALA A 13 -4.81 0.93 -10.54
CA ALA A 13 -5.15 2.19 -11.18
C ALA A 13 -4.24 2.42 -12.40
N VAL A 14 -4.76 3.10 -13.42
CA VAL A 14 -3.98 3.52 -14.60
C VAL A 14 -3.73 5.01 -14.49
N GLY A 15 -2.47 5.39 -14.65
CA GLY A 15 -1.97 6.75 -14.58
C GLY A 15 -2.08 7.50 -15.92
N PRO A 16 -1.77 8.80 -15.91
CA PRO A 16 -1.90 9.65 -17.09
C PRO A 16 -0.86 9.35 -18.20
N ASN A 17 0.18 8.56 -17.92
CA ASN A 17 1.20 8.14 -18.89
C ASN A 17 1.09 6.64 -19.23
N ASP A 18 -0.10 6.06 -19.07
CA ASP A 18 -0.40 4.62 -19.23
C ASP A 18 0.41 3.70 -18.30
N GLU A 19 0.97 4.23 -17.21
CA GLU A 19 1.57 3.44 -16.15
C GLU A 19 0.50 2.84 -15.23
N ALA A 20 0.68 1.61 -14.80
CA ALA A 20 -0.18 0.97 -13.82
C ALA A 20 0.38 1.19 -12.41
N LEU A 21 -0.46 1.64 -11.48
CA LEU A 21 -0.21 1.58 -10.04
C LEU A 21 -0.92 0.35 -9.47
N ILE A 22 -0.13 -0.54 -8.87
CA ILE A 22 -0.62 -1.72 -8.16
C ILE A 22 -0.42 -1.45 -6.67
N ALA A 23 -1.43 -1.72 -5.85
CA ALA A 23 -1.31 -1.69 -4.39
C ALA A 23 -1.98 -2.91 -3.76
N ALA A 24 -1.34 -3.52 -2.76
CA ALA A 24 -1.86 -4.69 -2.07
C ALA A 24 -1.51 -4.64 -0.58
N ALA A 25 -2.37 -5.18 0.26
CA ALA A 25 -2.01 -5.44 1.66
C ALA A 25 -1.23 -6.76 1.76
N LEU A 26 -0.26 -6.77 2.67
CA LEU A 26 0.54 -7.94 3.00
C LEU A 26 -0.04 -8.59 4.27
N GLY A 27 -0.22 -9.90 4.22
CA GLY A 27 -0.72 -10.69 5.34
C GLY A 27 0.39 -11.23 6.25
N PRO A 28 0.04 -11.88 7.38
CA PRO A 28 0.99 -12.43 8.33
C PRO A 28 1.99 -13.40 7.68
N PRO A 29 3.26 -13.48 8.13
CA PRO A 29 3.84 -12.86 9.34
C PRO A 29 4.31 -11.41 9.14
N ILE A 30 4.16 -10.84 7.94
CA ILE A 30 4.53 -9.45 7.64
C ILE A 30 3.28 -8.64 7.31
N SER A 31 2.68 -7.98 8.30
CA SER A 31 1.61 -7.03 7.98
C SER A 31 2.21 -5.79 7.36
N GLY A 32 1.62 -5.33 6.27
CA GLY A 32 2.16 -4.19 5.56
C GLY A 32 1.37 -3.87 4.31
N LEU A 33 1.95 -3.00 3.49
CA LEU A 33 1.43 -2.63 2.18
C LEU A 33 2.55 -2.78 1.16
N PHE A 34 2.18 -3.23 -0.03
CA PHE A 34 3.03 -3.17 -1.20
C PHE A 34 2.42 -2.21 -2.20
N ALA A 35 3.28 -1.43 -2.86
CA ALA A 35 2.91 -0.64 -4.01
C ALA A 35 3.97 -0.73 -5.11
N ALA A 36 3.54 -0.71 -6.36
CA ALA A 36 4.44 -0.68 -7.51
C ALA A 36 3.85 0.15 -8.63
N ALA A 37 4.72 0.85 -9.36
CA ALA A 37 4.38 1.41 -10.67
C ALA A 37 5.03 0.59 -11.77
N VAL A 38 4.27 0.31 -12.83
CA VAL A 38 4.71 -0.47 -13.99
C VAL A 38 4.38 0.32 -15.24
N ALA A 39 5.37 0.55 -16.10
CA ALA A 39 5.15 1.19 -17.39
C ALA A 39 4.31 0.31 -18.32
N VAL A 40 3.67 0.91 -19.32
CA VAL A 40 2.94 0.20 -20.38
C VAL A 40 3.79 -0.87 -21.10
N SER A 41 5.11 -0.69 -21.13
CA SER A 41 6.05 -1.69 -21.68
C SER A 41 6.24 -2.94 -20.83
N GLY A 42 5.63 -2.99 -19.63
CA GLY A 42 5.83 -4.03 -18.62
C GLY A 42 7.05 -3.79 -17.73
N LYS A 43 7.81 -2.71 -17.94
CA LYS A 43 8.96 -2.36 -17.09
C LYS A 43 8.49 -1.86 -15.73
N VAL A 44 8.99 -2.44 -14.65
CA VAL A 44 8.81 -1.90 -13.29
C VAL A 44 9.52 -0.55 -13.20
N LEU A 45 8.76 0.50 -12.90
CA LEU A 45 9.27 1.85 -12.66
C LEU A 45 9.82 1.96 -11.24
N TRP A 46 9.06 1.48 -10.26
CA TRP A 46 9.47 1.42 -8.86
C TRP A 46 8.60 0.43 -8.07
N THR A 47 9.12 0.03 -6.90
CA THR A 47 8.39 -0.76 -5.90
C THR A 47 8.63 -0.17 -4.51
N ARG A 48 7.61 -0.19 -3.65
CA ARG A 48 7.69 0.19 -2.24
C ARG A 48 6.98 -0.85 -1.38
N THR A 49 7.64 -1.27 -0.30
CA THR A 49 7.06 -2.10 0.74
C THR A 49 7.04 -1.31 2.04
N ILE A 50 5.87 -1.12 2.59
CA ILE A 50 5.63 -0.48 3.88
C ILE A 50 5.37 -1.59 4.89
N TYR A 51 6.22 -1.70 5.90
CA TYR A 51 6.02 -2.66 6.98
C TYR A 51 5.20 -2.03 8.09
N GLY A 52 4.19 -2.75 8.56
CA GLY A 52 3.46 -2.48 9.79
C GLY A 52 4.08 -3.25 10.95
N GLN A 53 3.92 -2.74 12.17
CA GLN A 53 4.45 -3.37 13.39
C GLN A 53 3.46 -4.31 14.10
N ASN A 54 2.28 -4.57 13.53
CA ASN A 54 1.25 -5.44 14.11
C ASN A 54 0.99 -6.68 13.26
N GLU A 55 0.55 -7.78 13.86
CA GLU A 55 0.36 -9.07 13.18
C GLU A 55 -1.08 -9.31 12.68
N ASP A 56 -2.01 -8.39 12.96
CA ASP A 56 -3.46 -8.63 12.74
C ASP A 56 -3.86 -8.70 11.25
N GLY A 57 -2.96 -8.39 10.31
CA GLY A 57 -3.15 -8.57 8.86
C GLY A 57 -4.29 -7.78 8.21
N ASN A 58 -5.05 -6.99 9.00
CA ASN A 58 -6.27 -6.31 8.59
C ASN A 58 -6.02 -4.98 7.87
N HIS A 59 -4.96 -4.91 7.06
CA HIS A 59 -4.70 -3.75 6.23
C HIS A 59 -5.58 -3.77 4.98
N ARG A 60 -6.06 -2.59 4.58
CA ARG A 60 -6.73 -2.38 3.29
C ARG A 60 -6.03 -1.26 2.57
N VAL A 61 -5.93 -1.35 1.26
CA VAL A 61 -5.31 -0.31 0.44
C VAL A 61 -6.01 -0.17 -0.90
N ALA A 62 -6.19 1.06 -1.32
CA ALA A 62 -6.57 1.48 -2.65
C ALA A 62 -5.51 2.45 -3.18
N GLY A 63 -5.20 2.34 -4.46
CA GLY A 63 -4.30 3.22 -5.18
C GLY A 63 -5.05 4.08 -6.19
N ALA A 64 -4.63 5.32 -6.38
CA ALA A 64 -5.12 6.22 -7.42
C ALA A 64 -4.00 7.15 -7.89
N PHE A 65 -4.20 7.78 -9.04
CA PHE A 65 -3.34 8.88 -9.49
C PHE A 65 -4.05 10.21 -9.31
N GLY A 66 -3.31 11.21 -8.85
CA GLY A 66 -3.75 12.60 -8.91
C GLY A 66 -3.58 13.20 -10.32
N PRO A 67 -4.11 14.41 -10.56
CA PRO A 67 -4.07 15.07 -11.87
C PRO A 67 -2.65 15.30 -12.42
N SER A 68 -1.65 15.41 -11.54
CA SER A 68 -0.23 15.57 -11.89
C SER A 68 0.52 14.27 -12.13
N GLY A 69 -0.16 13.11 -12.11
CA GLY A 69 0.48 11.79 -12.14
C GLY A 69 1.10 11.38 -10.81
N THR A 70 0.85 12.11 -9.73
CA THR A 70 1.29 11.71 -8.38
C THR A 70 0.49 10.50 -7.91
N PRO A 71 1.13 9.37 -7.56
CA PRO A 71 0.44 8.22 -6.99
C PRO A 71 0.03 8.48 -5.55
N PHE A 72 -1.22 8.14 -5.22
CA PHE A 72 -1.79 8.19 -3.89
C PHE A 72 -2.21 6.80 -3.45
N LEU A 73 -1.97 6.50 -2.18
CA LEU A 73 -2.51 5.35 -1.48
C LEU A 73 -3.47 5.82 -0.40
N ALA A 74 -4.58 5.13 -0.24
CA ALA A 74 -5.50 5.32 0.87
C ALA A 74 -5.98 3.98 1.40
N GLY A 75 -6.28 3.90 2.68
CA GLY A 75 -6.58 2.60 3.27
C GLY A 75 -6.86 2.63 4.77
N GLY A 76 -7.01 1.44 5.32
CA GLY A 76 -7.14 1.21 6.76
C GLY A 76 -5.94 0.46 7.30
N PHE A 77 -5.50 0.82 8.51
CA PHE A 77 -4.38 0.18 9.21
C PHE A 77 -4.66 0.02 10.70
N ILE A 78 -3.95 -0.90 11.36
CA ILE A 78 -3.97 -1.09 12.82
C ILE A 78 -2.51 -1.10 13.30
N GLY A 79 -2.22 -0.40 14.39
CA GLY A 79 -0.87 -0.29 14.95
C GLY A 79 -0.05 0.83 14.34
N THR A 80 1.25 0.60 14.23
CA THR A 80 2.21 1.59 13.71
C THR A 80 2.65 1.22 12.31
N MET A 81 2.67 2.21 11.41
CA MET A 81 3.22 2.10 10.06
C MET A 81 4.02 3.34 9.69
N ASP A 82 5.03 3.19 8.83
CA ASP A 82 5.80 4.33 8.29
C ASP A 82 5.59 4.45 6.78
N LEU A 83 5.01 5.58 6.36
CA LEU A 83 4.68 5.89 4.97
C LEU A 83 5.75 6.76 4.28
N GLY A 84 6.85 7.10 4.97
CA GLY A 84 7.98 7.87 4.43
C GLY A 84 8.37 9.12 5.24
N PRO A 85 7.45 10.02 5.64
CA PRO A 85 7.78 11.21 6.42
C PRO A 85 7.89 10.95 7.92
N GLY A 86 7.60 9.72 8.36
CA GLY A 86 7.60 9.30 9.77
C GLY A 86 6.47 8.33 10.07
N ALA A 87 6.60 7.66 11.20
CA ALA A 87 5.62 6.69 11.66
C ALA A 87 4.30 7.35 12.09
N ILE A 88 3.19 6.76 11.67
CA ILE A 88 1.84 7.03 12.17
C ILE A 88 1.37 5.83 12.99
N SER A 89 0.59 6.07 14.04
CA SER A 89 0.08 5.01 14.92
C SER A 89 -1.41 5.19 15.15
N THR A 90 -2.14 4.07 15.19
CA THR A 90 -3.55 4.08 15.56
C THR A 90 -3.75 4.43 17.02
N ASN A 91 -4.89 5.03 17.37
CA ASN A 91 -5.24 5.24 18.77
C ASN A 91 -5.96 4.00 19.36
N GLY A 92 -5.16 3.07 19.88
CA GLY A 92 -5.66 1.83 20.50
C GLY A 92 -5.76 0.67 19.52
N THR A 93 -6.78 -0.17 19.69
CA THR A 93 -6.95 -1.44 18.96
C THR A 93 -7.90 -1.36 17.76
N ALA A 94 -8.56 -0.23 17.56
CA ALA A 94 -9.42 0.00 16.40
C ALA A 94 -8.59 0.40 15.17
N PRO A 95 -9.03 0.04 13.95
CA PRO A 95 -8.39 0.52 12.72
C PRO A 95 -8.59 2.02 12.51
N ASP A 96 -7.52 2.72 12.15
CA ASP A 96 -7.57 4.08 11.62
C ASP A 96 -7.40 4.07 10.11
N VAL A 97 -7.61 5.24 9.50
CA VAL A 97 -7.46 5.47 8.06
C VAL A 97 -6.18 6.25 7.77
N PHE A 98 -5.58 5.98 6.62
CA PHE A 98 -4.44 6.75 6.13
C PHE A 98 -4.67 7.22 4.68
N VAL A 99 -4.00 8.31 4.33
CA VAL A 99 -3.77 8.73 2.95
C VAL A 99 -2.30 9.11 2.82
N ALA A 100 -1.63 8.59 1.81
CA ALA A 100 -0.24 8.90 1.51
C ALA A 100 -0.07 9.25 0.03
N ALA A 101 0.61 10.36 -0.22
CA ALA A 101 1.22 10.60 -1.52
C ALA A 101 2.54 9.83 -1.57
N LEU A 102 2.73 9.04 -2.61
CA LEU A 102 4.03 8.43 -2.89
C LEU A 102 4.75 9.35 -3.89
N PRO A 103 5.82 10.05 -3.49
CA PRO A 103 6.67 10.69 -4.49
C PRO A 103 7.27 9.60 -5.40
N PRO A 104 7.64 9.95 -6.65
CA PRO A 104 8.45 9.08 -7.50
C PRO A 104 9.68 8.54 -6.74
#